data_AF-A0A1W1I673-F1
#
_entry.id   AF-A0A1W1I673-F1
#
_cell.length_a   1.000
_cell.length_b   1.000
_cell.length_c   1.000
_cell.angle_alpha   90.00
_cell.angle_beta   90.00
_cell.angle_gamma   90.00
#
_symmetry.space_group_name_H-M   'P 1'
#
loop_
_entity.id
_entity.type
_entity.pdbx_description
1 polymer ?
#
loop_
_entity_poly.entity_id
_entity_poly.type
_entity_poly.pdbx_seq_one_letter_code
_entity_poly.pdbx_strand_id
1 'polypeptide(L)'
;MKKAKSPVATLSPAAKSPAGTLTGTRGIRYVDGEPAIPAVPCTIHAPVDGGVVMADRAYVLIHVLPGQTSSVVRALRDIKQIKTVDPCWGKPDIITVVEVADQDALTQLVLSRIHAIEGVTQTDTHLVYRLKETKVK
;
A
#
# COMPACT_ATOMS: atom_id res chain seq x y z
N MET A 1 -61.14 34.52 -13.87
CA MET A 1 -61.43 35.57 -12.87
C MET A 1 -61.04 35.05 -11.48
N LYS A 2 -60.45 35.93 -10.66
CA LYS A 2 -60.08 35.83 -9.24
C LYS A 2 -58.82 35.00 -8.85
N LYS A 3 -57.73 35.77 -8.79
CA LYS A 3 -56.44 35.59 -8.10
C LYS A 3 -56.60 35.37 -6.58
N ALA A 4 -55.56 34.78 -5.97
CA ALA A 4 -54.76 35.29 -4.83
C ALA A 4 -54.37 34.12 -3.91
N LYS A 5 -53.23 34.06 -3.22
CA LYS A 5 -51.94 34.76 -3.19
C LYS A 5 -51.14 33.94 -2.16
N SER A 6 -49.89 33.63 -2.46
CA SER A 6 -48.90 33.31 -1.44
C SER A 6 -48.59 34.54 -0.58
N PRO A 7 -48.16 34.34 0.67
CA PRO A 7 -47.24 35.27 1.29
C PRO A 7 -45.91 34.59 1.68
N VAL A 8 -44.86 35.29 1.27
CA VAL A 8 -43.48 35.24 1.76
C VAL A 8 -43.43 35.74 3.22
N ALA A 9 -42.58 35.12 4.05
CA ALA A 9 -41.92 35.69 5.23
C ALA A 9 -41.12 34.57 5.94
N THR A 10 -39.87 34.68 6.40
CA THR A 10 -38.89 35.76 6.46
C THR A 10 -37.53 35.12 6.82
N LEU A 11 -36.45 35.67 6.27
CA LEU A 11 -35.06 35.38 6.63
C LEU A 11 -34.67 35.98 8.00
N SER A 12 -33.95 35.19 8.80
CA SER A 12 -32.92 35.57 9.81
C SER A 12 -33.35 36.34 11.08
N PRO A 13 -32.64 36.14 12.21
CA PRO A 13 -31.44 36.94 12.41
C PRO A 13 -30.21 36.16 12.93
N ALA A 14 -29.05 36.67 12.54
CA ALA A 14 -27.77 36.43 13.19
C ALA A 14 -27.80 36.89 14.66
N ALA A 15 -27.06 36.19 15.54
CA ALA A 15 -26.21 36.84 16.55
C ALA A 15 -25.38 35.84 17.39
N LYS A 16 -24.07 36.14 17.40
CA LYS A 16 -23.06 35.94 18.46
C LYS A 16 -22.33 34.59 18.51
N SER A 17 -21.17 34.60 17.85
CA SER A 17 -19.95 33.90 18.26
C SER A 17 -19.72 33.96 19.77
N PRO A 18 -19.21 32.88 20.38
CA PRO A 18 -18.17 33.00 21.37
C PRO A 18 -16.83 32.88 20.64
N ALA A 19 -16.05 33.95 20.67
CA ALA A 19 -14.63 33.88 20.44
C ALA A 19 -14.02 33.00 21.53
N GLY A 20 -13.47 31.86 21.11
CA GLY A 20 -12.71 30.93 21.93
C GLY A 20 -11.62 30.33 21.08
N THR A 21 -10.55 31.10 20.90
CA THR A 21 -9.26 30.68 20.33
C THR A 21 -8.82 29.37 20.95
N LEU A 22 -8.76 28.28 20.18
CA LEU A 22 -7.87 27.15 20.46
C LEU A 22 -7.42 26.53 19.14
N THR A 23 -6.27 27.03 18.67
CA THR A 23 -5.26 26.21 18.00
C THR A 23 -5.20 24.84 18.65
N GLY A 24 -5.59 23.83 17.89
CA GLY A 24 -5.65 22.45 18.37
C GLY A 24 -5.32 21.51 17.23
N THR A 25 -4.12 21.68 16.67
CA THR A 25 -3.42 20.63 15.94
C THR A 25 -3.57 19.35 16.77
N ARG A 26 -4.44 18.42 16.36
CA ARG A 26 -4.32 17.03 16.83
C ARG A 26 -3.11 16.45 16.10
N GLY A 27 -1.95 16.93 16.50
CA GLY A 27 -0.69 16.26 16.27
C GLY A 27 -0.88 14.84 16.77
N ILE A 28 -0.62 13.91 15.88
CA ILE A 28 0.07 12.66 16.18
C ILE A 28 0.86 12.83 17.47
N ARG A 29 0.28 12.35 18.58
CA ARG A 29 0.98 12.25 19.85
C ARG A 29 2.03 11.17 19.62
N TYR A 30 3.27 11.58 19.41
CA TYR A 30 4.39 10.71 19.74
C TYR A 30 4.27 10.49 21.25
N VAL A 31 4.03 9.25 21.65
CA VAL A 31 4.08 8.88 23.06
C VAL A 31 5.52 9.06 23.53
N ASP A 32 5.75 9.98 24.47
CA ASP A 32 7.02 10.19 25.17
C ASP A 32 7.33 8.97 26.04
N GLY A 33 7.93 8.00 25.39
CA GLY A 33 8.59 6.86 26.00
C GLY A 33 9.22 6.14 24.85
N GLU A 34 10.52 6.34 24.62
CA GLU A 34 11.23 5.70 23.53
C GLU A 34 10.86 4.22 23.46
N PRO A 35 10.05 3.78 22.46
CA PRO A 35 10.30 2.46 21.99
C PRO A 35 11.66 2.59 21.33
N ALA A 36 12.65 1.83 21.77
CA ALA A 36 13.85 1.61 20.97
C ALA A 36 13.34 1.13 19.62
N ILE A 37 13.21 2.04 18.64
CA ILE A 37 12.90 1.74 17.27
C ILE A 37 14.18 1.03 16.84
N PRO A 38 14.24 -0.32 16.78
CA PRO A 38 15.44 -0.95 16.25
C PRO A 38 15.50 -0.45 14.82
N ALA A 39 16.53 0.37 14.52
CA ALA A 39 16.68 1.18 13.31
C ALA A 39 15.88 0.58 12.16
N VAL A 40 14.64 1.06 11.96
CA VAL A 40 13.74 0.47 10.97
C VAL A 40 14.45 0.69 9.65
N PRO A 41 14.96 -0.36 8.97
CA PRO A 41 15.47 -0.16 7.63
C PRO A 41 14.24 0.31 6.87
N CYS A 42 14.32 1.47 6.22
CA CYS A 42 13.18 2.21 5.66
C CYS A 42 12.48 1.51 4.48
N THR A 43 12.46 0.17 4.45
CA THR A 43 11.78 -0.67 3.49
C THR A 43 10.66 -1.43 4.17
N ILE A 44 9.50 -1.43 3.52
CA ILE A 44 8.23 -2.00 4.00
C ILE A 44 8.32 -3.46 4.48
N HIS A 45 9.34 -4.25 4.13
CA HIS A 45 9.60 -5.56 4.75
C HIS A 45 11.09 -5.92 4.73
N ALA A 46 11.93 -5.34 5.58
CA ALA A 46 13.27 -5.91 5.80
C ALA A 46 13.18 -7.39 6.27
N PRO A 47 14.19 -8.25 6.02
CA PRO A 47 14.29 -9.52 6.73
C PRO A 47 14.26 -9.21 8.23
N VAL A 48 13.26 -9.75 8.93
CA VAL A 48 12.92 -9.39 10.33
C VAL A 48 14.05 -9.70 11.31
N ASP A 49 14.98 -10.54 10.91
CA ASP A 49 16.12 -10.94 11.70
C ASP A 49 17.37 -10.76 10.82
N GLY A 50 18.47 -10.27 11.38
CA GLY A 50 19.80 -10.20 10.74
C GLY A 50 20.40 -11.57 10.39
N GLY A 51 19.56 -12.55 10.06
CA GLY A 51 19.89 -13.87 9.56
C GLY A 51 20.22 -13.84 8.08
N VAL A 52 21.07 -14.78 7.69
CA VAL A 52 21.46 -15.03 6.31
C VAL A 52 20.19 -15.24 5.47
N VAL A 53 19.91 -14.32 4.55
CA VAL A 53 18.83 -14.51 3.57
C VAL A 53 19.23 -15.68 2.67
N MET A 54 18.61 -16.83 2.90
CA MET A 54 18.75 -18.04 2.08
C MET A 54 17.81 -18.03 0.87
N ALA A 55 16.95 -17.03 0.76
CA ALA A 55 16.01 -16.82 -0.33
C ALA A 55 16.22 -15.45 -0.95
N ASP A 56 16.18 -15.38 -2.28
CA ASP A 56 16.12 -14.14 -3.04
C ASP A 56 14.73 -13.51 -2.92
N ARG A 57 14.70 -12.18 -2.99
CA ARG A 57 13.49 -11.40 -2.82
C ARG A 57 13.25 -10.55 -4.06
N ALA A 58 12.00 -10.43 -4.48
CA ALA A 58 11.63 -9.50 -5.54
C ALA A 58 10.34 -8.76 -5.22
N TYR A 59 10.20 -7.57 -5.80
CA TYR A 59 8.93 -6.86 -5.87
C TYR A 59 8.30 -7.15 -7.23
N VAL A 60 7.05 -7.59 -7.22
CA VAL A 60 6.27 -7.78 -8.43
C VAL A 60 5.16 -6.73 -8.44
N LEU A 61 5.24 -5.82 -9.38
CA LEU A 61 4.26 -4.78 -9.63
C LEU A 61 3.28 -5.32 -10.67
N ILE A 62 1.99 -5.34 -10.37
CA ILE A 62 0.99 -5.99 -11.20
C ILE A 62 -0.05 -4.97 -11.65
N HIS A 63 -0.29 -4.93 -12.95
CA HIS A 63 -1.37 -4.17 -13.58
C HIS A 63 -2.55 -5.08 -13.86
N VAL A 64 -3.74 -4.63 -13.49
CA VAL A 64 -4.96 -5.45 -13.52
C VAL A 64 -6.03 -4.78 -14.35
N LEU A 65 -6.88 -5.58 -15.01
CA LEU A 65 -8.07 -5.07 -15.69
C LEU A 65 -9.02 -4.39 -14.70
N PRO A 66 -9.69 -3.29 -15.10
CA PRO A 66 -10.66 -2.62 -14.25
C PRO A 66 -11.73 -3.57 -13.72
N GLY A 67 -12.01 -3.52 -12.42
CA GLY A 67 -13.00 -4.37 -11.76
C GLY A 67 -12.51 -5.77 -11.37
N GLN A 68 -11.30 -6.19 -11.77
CA GLN A 68 -10.76 -7.52 -11.46
C GLN A 68 -9.77 -7.56 -10.28
N THR A 69 -9.41 -6.41 -9.71
CA THR A 69 -8.40 -6.29 -8.63
C THR A 69 -8.69 -7.24 -7.45
N SER A 70 -9.94 -7.34 -7.01
CA SER A 70 -10.31 -8.21 -5.89
C SER A 70 -10.15 -9.70 -6.19
N SER A 71 -10.42 -10.12 -7.43
CA SER A 71 -10.23 -11.50 -7.89
C SER A 71 -8.74 -11.84 -7.94
N VAL A 72 -7.94 -10.96 -8.54
CA VAL A 72 -6.49 -11.12 -8.66
C VAL A 72 -5.82 -11.18 -7.28
N VAL A 73 -6.20 -10.29 -6.35
CA VAL A 73 -5.67 -10.31 -4.98
C VAL A 73 -5.95 -11.64 -4.27
N ARG A 74 -7.13 -12.24 -4.47
CA ARG A 74 -7.44 -13.56 -3.89
C ARG A 74 -6.55 -14.65 -4.47
N ALA A 75 -6.44 -14.71 -5.80
CA ALA A 75 -5.59 -15.68 -6.48
C ALA A 75 -4.11 -15.54 -6.08
N LEU A 76 -3.60 -14.31 -5.92
CA LEU A 76 -2.23 -14.07 -5.46
C LEU A 76 -2.01 -14.55 -4.02
N ARG A 77 -2.99 -14.37 -3.13
CA ARG A 77 -2.87 -14.81 -1.72
C ARG A 77 -2.77 -16.33 -1.57
N ASP A 78 -3.25 -17.10 -2.54
CA ASP A 78 -3.16 -18.57 -2.53
C ASP A 78 -1.75 -19.09 -2.90
N ILE A 79 -0.87 -18.21 -3.40
CA ILE A 79 0.48 -18.57 -3.84
C ILE A 79 1.46 -18.46 -2.66
N LYS A 80 2.04 -19.60 -2.26
CA LYS A 80 2.92 -19.70 -1.07
C LYS A 80 4.18 -18.82 -1.11
N GLN A 81 4.70 -18.54 -2.30
CA GLN A 81 5.91 -17.73 -2.50
C GLN A 81 5.67 -16.23 -2.29
N ILE A 82 4.40 -15.81 -2.29
CA ILE A 82 4.02 -14.41 -2.08
C ILE A 82 3.90 -14.16 -0.58
N LYS A 83 4.68 -13.21 -0.07
CA LYS A 83 4.72 -12.83 1.35
C LYS A 83 3.68 -11.77 1.68
N THR A 84 3.55 -10.78 0.79
CA THR A 84 2.60 -9.68 0.95
C THR A 84 1.95 -9.34 -0.38
N VAL A 85 0.69 -8.91 -0.31
CA VAL A 85 -0.11 -8.46 -1.46
C VAL A 85 -0.81 -7.19 -1.05
N ASP A 86 -0.33 -6.07 -1.58
CA ASP A 86 -0.79 -4.74 -1.24
C ASP A 86 -1.48 -4.10 -2.47
N PRO A 87 -2.82 -4.11 -2.53
CA PRO A 87 -3.55 -3.37 -3.55
C PRO A 87 -3.34 -1.86 -3.34
N CYS A 88 -2.93 -1.17 -4.39
CA CYS A 88 -2.52 0.23 -4.36
C CYS A 88 -3.46 1.10 -5.19
N TRP A 89 -3.57 2.37 -4.83
CA TRP A 89 -4.20 3.38 -5.68
C TRP A 89 -3.16 3.93 -6.66
N GLY A 90 -3.46 3.85 -7.96
CA GLY A 90 -2.57 4.32 -9.02
C GLY A 90 -1.96 3.18 -9.83
N LYS A 91 -0.87 3.47 -10.54
CA LYS A 91 -0.10 2.45 -11.26
C LYS A 91 1.16 2.12 -10.46
N PRO A 92 1.44 0.84 -10.17
CA PRO A 92 0.64 -0.36 -10.47
C PRO A 92 -0.58 -0.50 -9.54
N ASP A 93 -1.55 -1.33 -9.94
CA ASP A 93 -2.76 -1.59 -9.16
C ASP A 93 -2.48 -2.45 -7.93
N ILE A 94 -1.45 -3.32 -7.99
CA ILE A 94 -1.04 -4.18 -6.88
C ILE A 94 0.48 -4.23 -6.81
N ILE A 95 1.03 -4.16 -5.60
CA ILE A 95 2.44 -4.43 -5.32
C ILE A 95 2.51 -5.70 -4.46
N THR A 96 3.31 -6.67 -4.88
CA THR A 96 3.53 -7.92 -4.14
C THR A 96 5.01 -8.10 -3.82
N VAL A 97 5.28 -8.68 -2.66
CA VAL A 97 6.62 -9.12 -2.28
C VAL A 97 6.68 -10.63 -2.41
N VAL A 98 7.67 -11.12 -3.15
CA VAL A 98 7.94 -12.54 -3.30
C VAL A 98 9.27 -12.92 -2.68
N GLU A 99 9.29 -14.08 -2.05
CA GLU A 99 10.51 -14.77 -1.62
C GLU A 99 10.62 -16.08 -2.38
N VAL A 100 11.77 -16.26 -3.04
CA VAL A 100 12.07 -17.39 -3.91
C VAL A 100 13.45 -17.93 -3.58
N ALA A 101 13.71 -19.21 -3.86
CA ALA A 101 15.04 -19.77 -3.62
C ALA A 101 16.08 -19.19 -4.58
N ASP A 102 15.67 -18.91 -5.82
CA ASP A 102 16.53 -18.60 -6.94
C ASP A 102 15.78 -17.84 -8.05
N GLN A 103 16.54 -17.30 -9.01
CA GLN A 103 15.99 -16.53 -10.13
C GLN A 103 15.14 -17.39 -11.10
N ASP A 104 15.43 -18.69 -11.24
CA ASP A 104 14.63 -19.56 -12.11
C ASP A 104 13.26 -19.83 -11.47
N ALA A 105 13.20 -20.05 -10.16
CA ALA A 105 11.96 -20.12 -9.41
C ALA A 105 11.12 -18.83 -9.52
N LEU A 106 11.75 -17.65 -9.52
CA LEU A 106 11.05 -16.38 -9.78
C LEU A 106 10.44 -16.35 -11.18
N THR A 107 11.22 -16.75 -12.18
CA THR A 107 10.78 -16.77 -13.58
C THR A 107 9.56 -17.68 -13.75
N GLN A 108 9.61 -18.88 -13.15
CA GLN A 108 8.49 -19.81 -13.14
C GLN A 108 7.28 -19.27 -12.38
N LEU A 109 7.49 -18.60 -11.25
CA LEU A 109 6.42 -18.00 -10.47
C LEU A 109 5.67 -16.93 -11.29
N VAL A 110 6.40 -16.01 -11.91
CA VAL A 110 5.81 -14.89 -12.66
C VAL A 110 5.13 -15.39 -13.93
N LEU A 111 5.84 -16.13 -14.78
CA LEU A 111 5.32 -16.55 -16.09
C LEU A 111 4.24 -17.62 -15.99
N SER A 112 4.39 -18.59 -15.09
CA SER A 112 3.48 -19.74 -15.03
C SER A 112 2.33 -19.54 -14.06
N ARG A 113 2.50 -18.74 -12.99
CA ARG A 113 1.43 -18.50 -12.02
C ARG A 113 0.82 -17.12 -12.13
N ILE A 114 1.61 -16.05 -12.08
CA ILE A 114 1.05 -14.68 -12.05
C ILE A 114 0.38 -14.33 -13.39
N HIS A 115 1.01 -14.62 -14.52
CA HIS A 115 0.42 -14.37 -15.84
C HIS A 115 -0.77 -15.27 -16.18
N ALA A 116 -0.90 -16.42 -15.50
CA ALA A 116 -2.04 -17.32 -15.66
C ALA A 116 -3.31 -16.82 -14.94
N ILE A 117 -3.19 -15.84 -14.04
CA ILE A 117 -4.33 -15.28 -13.32
C ILE A 117 -5.14 -14.39 -14.27
N GLU A 118 -6.43 -14.70 -14.40
CA GLU A 118 -7.35 -13.88 -15.18
C GLU A 118 -7.41 -12.45 -14.64
N GLY A 119 -7.28 -11.48 -15.54
CA GLY A 119 -7.30 -10.05 -15.20
C GLY A 119 -5.92 -9.42 -15.06
N VAL A 120 -4.83 -10.20 -14.97
CA VAL A 120 -3.48 -9.64 -15.03
C VAL A 120 -3.16 -9.21 -16.48
N THR A 121 -2.73 -7.96 -16.66
CA THR A 121 -2.43 -7.39 -17.99
C THR A 121 -0.93 -7.21 -18.21
N GLN A 122 -0.21 -6.78 -17.19
CA GLN A 122 1.23 -6.54 -17.24
C GLN A 122 1.82 -6.76 -15.84
N THR A 123 3.10 -7.15 -15.81
CA THR A 123 3.87 -7.24 -14.57
C THR A 123 5.25 -6.64 -14.75
N ASP A 124 5.70 -5.82 -13.80
CA ASP A 124 7.08 -5.37 -13.71
C ASP A 124 7.74 -6.03 -12.49
N THR A 125 8.83 -6.77 -12.72
CA THR A 125 9.50 -7.56 -11.67
C THR A 125 10.85 -6.95 -11.32
N HIS A 126 11.02 -6.55 -10.06
CA HIS A 126 12.24 -5.92 -9.56
C HIS A 126 12.92 -6.86 -8.55
N LEU A 127 13.97 -7.55 -9.00
CA LEU A 127 14.79 -8.41 -8.15
C LEU A 127 15.65 -7.55 -7.19
N VAL A 128 15.63 -7.89 -5.91
CA VAL A 128 16.40 -7.17 -4.88
C VAL A 128 17.85 -7.66 -4.92
N TYR A 129 18.78 -6.75 -5.19
CA TYR A 129 20.21 -7.05 -5.12
C TYR A 129 20.74 -6.89 -3.68
N ARG A 130 21.78 -7.66 -3.33
CA ARG A 130 22.47 -7.54 -2.04
C ARG A 130 23.67 -6.61 -2.17
N LEU A 131 23.64 -5.48 -1.47
CA LEU A 131 24.80 -4.60 -1.36
C LEU A 131 25.79 -5.22 -0.35
N LYS A 132 27.04 -5.45 -0.77
CA LYS A 132 28.12 -5.82 0.16
C LYS A 132 28.78 -4.54 0.64
N GLU A 133 28.71 -4.25 1.94
CA GLU A 133 29.49 -3.16 2.52
C GLU A 133 30.97 -3.56 2.52
N THR A 134 31.77 -2.86 1.73
CA THR A 134 33.23 -2.93 1.81
C THR A 134 33.66 -2.20 3.08
N LYS A 135 34.06 -2.92 4.13
CA LYS A 135 34.75 -2.31 5.26
C LYS A 135 36.04 -1.67 4.75
N VAL A 136 36.07 -0.35 4.70
CA VAL A 136 37.30 0.42 4.49
C VAL A 136 38.19 0.16 5.70
N LYS A 137 39.39 -0.36 5.44
CA LYS A 137 40.42 -0.66 6.43
C LYS A 137 41.15 0.60 6.86
#